data_AF-B4D2H6-F1
#
_entry.id   AF-B4D2H6-F1
#
_cell.length_a   1.000
_cell.length_b   1.000
_cell.length_c   1.000
_cell.angle_alpha   90.00
_cell.angle_beta   90.00
_cell.angle_gamma   90.00
#
_symmetry.space_group_name_H-M   'P 1'
#
loop_
_entity.id
_entity.type
_entity.pdbx_description
1 polymer ?
#
loop_
_entity_poly.entity_id
_entity_poly.type
_entity_poly.pdbx_seq_one_letter_code
_entity_poly.pdbx_strand_id
1 'polypeptide(L)'
;MKNLTFRFLVLLCAFLVVGAPLGFSAAEDRQAHMEAALKALQEAKKSDTPAASLKTAKEELHKARHNKAGERLESIQMVDEALTEAQAGHHEKMIQKIDAAIADIHNGMAHAPGRR
;
A
#
# COMPACT_ATOMS: atom_id res chain seq x y z
N MET A 1 43.45 15.88 54.88
CA MET A 1 44.72 15.41 54.29
C MET A 1 44.40 14.22 53.38
N LYS A 2 44.77 14.33 52.09
CA LYS A 2 45.13 13.30 51.08
C LYS A 2 44.33 11.97 51.15
N ASN A 3 43.61 11.51 50.12
CA ASN A 3 44.08 10.96 48.83
C ASN A 3 42.85 10.98 47.88
N LEU A 4 42.75 11.69 46.76
CA LEU A 4 43.47 11.62 45.47
C LEU A 4 43.66 10.21 44.92
N THR A 5 42.70 9.73 44.12
CA THR A 5 42.94 8.94 42.89
C THR A 5 41.66 8.88 42.03
N PHE A 6 41.34 10.01 41.38
CA PHE A 6 40.47 10.02 40.20
C PHE A 6 41.34 9.67 38.99
N ARG A 7 41.31 8.43 38.51
CA ARG A 7 41.95 8.04 37.24
C ARG A 7 41.12 6.96 36.54
N PHE A 8 40.34 7.43 35.57
CA PHE A 8 40.18 6.85 34.24
C PHE A 8 40.50 5.35 34.12
N LEU A 9 39.45 4.52 34.20
CA LEU A 9 39.43 3.25 33.49
C LEU A 9 38.19 3.22 32.60
N VAL A 10 38.25 4.04 31.55
CA VAL A 10 37.45 3.87 30.34
C VAL A 10 37.93 2.56 29.72
N LEU A 11 37.24 1.46 30.01
CA LEU A 11 37.44 0.20 29.30
C LEU A 11 36.09 -0.52 29.17
N LEU A 12 35.54 -0.36 27.97
CA LEU A 12 35.15 -1.51 27.16
C LEU A 12 33.97 -2.34 27.70
N CYS A 13 32.80 -1.72 27.83
CA CYS A 13 31.55 -2.46 27.65
C CYS A 13 31.15 -2.36 26.19
N ALA A 14 31.55 -3.40 25.46
CA ALA A 14 31.14 -3.78 24.13
C ALA A 14 29.79 -3.19 23.70
N PHE A 15 29.85 -2.46 22.58
CA PHE A 15 28.75 -2.34 21.63
C PHE A 15 28.26 -3.76 21.26
N LEU A 16 27.32 -4.29 22.02
CA LEU A 16 26.40 -5.33 21.58
C LEU A 16 25.06 -4.67 21.26
N VAL A 17 25.09 -3.67 20.39
CA VAL A 17 23.92 -3.39 19.55
C VAL A 17 24.04 -4.33 18.36
N VAL A 18 23.86 -5.63 18.62
CA VAL A 18 23.36 -6.54 17.58
C VAL A 18 21.89 -6.16 17.42
N GLY A 19 21.66 -5.03 16.76
CA GLY A 19 20.38 -4.72 16.16
C GLY A 19 20.18 -5.77 15.09
N ALA A 20 19.62 -6.92 15.47
CA ALA A 20 19.01 -7.79 14.50
C ALA A 20 18.03 -6.90 13.72
N PRO A 21 18.17 -6.75 12.39
CA PRO A 21 17.08 -6.21 11.62
C PRO A 21 15.96 -7.24 11.78
N LEU A 22 15.05 -6.97 12.72
CA LEU A 22 13.76 -7.63 12.78
C LEU A 22 13.19 -7.46 11.38
N GLY A 23 13.11 -8.57 10.64
CA GLY A 23 12.62 -8.60 9.28
C GLY A 23 11.19 -8.09 9.22
N PHE A 24 11.04 -6.79 9.00
CA PHE A 24 9.76 -6.12 8.73
C PHE A 24 9.42 -6.10 7.23
N SER A 25 10.19 -6.72 6.34
CA SER A 25 9.93 -6.63 4.89
C SER A 25 8.67 -7.38 4.42
N ALA A 26 8.12 -8.32 5.19
CA ALA A 26 6.94 -9.08 4.75
C ALA A 26 5.60 -8.31 4.87
N ALA A 27 5.60 -7.13 5.51
CA ALA A 27 4.45 -6.24 5.56
C ALA A 27 4.47 -5.23 4.40
N GLU A 28 5.64 -4.68 4.05
CA GLU A 28 5.83 -3.70 2.96
C GLU A 28 5.38 -4.26 1.59
N ASP A 29 5.75 -5.49 1.26
CA ASP A 29 5.42 -6.07 -0.06
C ASP A 29 3.91 -6.29 -0.28
N ARG A 30 3.11 -6.41 0.79
CA ARG A 30 1.66 -6.68 0.64
C ARG A 30 0.89 -5.46 0.14
N GLN A 31 1.36 -4.27 0.49
CA GLN A 31 0.68 -3.02 0.19
C GLN A 31 1.18 -2.37 -1.09
N ALA A 32 2.41 -2.68 -1.55
CA ALA A 32 2.98 -2.07 -2.75
C ALA A 32 2.06 -2.14 -3.99
N HIS A 33 1.46 -3.31 -4.25
CA HIS A 33 0.53 -3.47 -5.36
C HIS A 33 -0.82 -2.74 -5.15
N MET A 34 -1.33 -2.67 -3.91
CA MET A 34 -2.54 -1.91 -3.60
C MET A 34 -2.30 -0.40 -3.76
N GLU A 35 -1.14 0.09 -3.32
CA GLU A 35 -0.72 1.48 -3.48
C GLU A 35 -0.48 1.84 -4.95
N ALA A 36 0.13 0.94 -5.73
CA ALA A 36 0.29 1.11 -7.16
C ALA A 36 -1.07 1.19 -7.88
N ALA A 37 -2.04 0.35 -7.48
CA ALA A 37 -3.41 0.43 -7.98
C ALA A 37 -4.06 1.78 -7.64
N LEU A 38 -3.93 2.27 -6.39
CA LEU A 38 -4.44 3.60 -6.01
C LEU A 38 -3.84 4.71 -6.87
N LYS A 39 -2.53 4.69 -7.11
CA LYS A 39 -1.87 5.68 -7.96
C LYS A 39 -2.41 5.66 -9.39
N ALA A 40 -2.58 4.46 -9.96
CA ALA A 40 -3.13 4.30 -11.30
C ALA A 40 -4.60 4.77 -11.38
N LEU A 41 -5.40 4.52 -10.35
CA LEU A 41 -6.78 5.02 -10.26
C LEU A 41 -6.84 6.55 -10.18
N GLN A 42 -5.97 7.17 -9.38
CA GLN A 42 -5.86 8.63 -9.29
C GLN A 42 -5.41 9.25 -10.61
N GLU A 43 -4.54 8.58 -11.36
CA GLU A 43 -4.15 8.99 -12.71
C GLU A 43 -5.31 8.87 -13.69
N ALA A 44 -6.08 7.79 -13.64
CA ALA A 44 -7.25 7.59 -14.49
C ALA A 44 -8.27 8.73 -14.33
N LYS A 45 -8.50 9.23 -13.10
CA LYS A 45 -9.42 10.35 -12.85
C LYS A 45 -9.04 11.65 -13.58
N LYS A 46 -7.74 11.84 -13.85
CA LYS A 46 -7.19 13.08 -14.41
C LYS A 46 -6.90 12.98 -15.90
N SER A 47 -6.96 11.78 -16.46
CA SER A 47 -6.57 11.50 -17.83
C SER A 47 -7.74 11.63 -18.79
N ASP A 48 -7.50 12.24 -19.94
CA ASP A 48 -8.42 12.20 -21.09
C ASP A 48 -8.53 10.80 -21.71
N THR A 49 -7.57 9.91 -21.41
CA THR A 49 -7.50 8.53 -21.89
C THR A 49 -7.37 7.54 -20.72
N PRO A 50 -8.41 7.42 -19.87
CA PRO A 50 -8.34 6.72 -18.60
C PRO A 50 -8.12 5.21 -18.71
N ALA A 51 -8.41 4.62 -19.88
CA ALA A 51 -8.40 3.17 -20.10
C ALA A 51 -7.03 2.51 -19.81
N ALA A 52 -5.92 3.18 -20.14
CA ALA A 52 -4.59 2.63 -19.86
C ALA A 52 -4.33 2.54 -18.35
N SER A 53 -4.60 3.62 -17.63
CA SER A 53 -4.41 3.68 -16.17
C SER A 53 -5.37 2.74 -15.43
N LEU A 54 -6.61 2.60 -15.90
CA LEU A 54 -7.56 1.62 -15.33
C LEU A 54 -7.10 0.16 -15.52
N LYS A 55 -6.52 -0.19 -16.68
CA LYS A 55 -5.93 -1.52 -16.89
C LYS A 55 -4.75 -1.77 -15.97
N THR A 56 -3.86 -0.80 -15.82
CA THR A 56 -2.75 -0.87 -14.86
C THR A 56 -3.27 -1.09 -13.44
N ALA A 57 -4.29 -0.34 -13.01
CA ALA A 57 -4.88 -0.52 -11.69
C ALA A 57 -5.41 -1.95 -11.49
N LYS A 58 -6.13 -2.50 -12.48
CA LYS A 58 -6.63 -3.87 -12.45
C LYS A 58 -5.51 -4.90 -12.35
N GLU A 59 -4.45 -4.76 -13.13
CA GLU A 59 -3.29 -5.66 -13.11
C GLU A 59 -2.60 -5.65 -11.74
N GLU A 60 -2.42 -4.48 -11.15
CA GLU A 60 -1.84 -4.35 -9.81
C GLU A 60 -2.74 -4.98 -8.73
N LEU A 61 -4.06 -4.82 -8.83
CA LEU A 61 -5.00 -5.49 -7.93
C LEU A 61 -4.96 -7.02 -8.06
N HIS A 62 -4.71 -7.57 -9.25
CA HIS A 62 -4.51 -9.01 -9.42
C HIS A 62 -3.22 -9.52 -8.79
N LYS A 63 -2.16 -8.71 -8.79
CA LYS A 63 -0.87 -9.01 -8.14
C LYS A 63 -0.94 -8.83 -6.62
N ALA A 64 -1.85 -7.99 -6.13
CA ALA A 64 -2.04 -7.77 -4.71
C ALA A 64 -2.47 -9.05 -3.98
N ARG A 65 -1.91 -9.24 -2.78
CA ARG A 65 -2.23 -10.41 -1.94
C ARG A 65 -3.71 -10.43 -1.59
N HIS A 66 -4.25 -11.64 -1.46
CA HIS A 66 -5.63 -11.84 -1.08
C HIS A 66 -5.92 -11.29 0.32
N ASN A 67 -6.94 -10.46 0.45
CA ASN A 67 -7.53 -10.05 1.72
C ASN A 67 -8.71 -10.96 2.09
N LYS A 68 -8.93 -11.19 3.39
CA LYS A 68 -9.94 -12.16 3.86
C LYS A 68 -11.38 -11.70 3.62
N ALA A 69 -11.62 -10.40 3.51
CA ALA A 69 -12.95 -9.83 3.40
C ALA A 69 -13.37 -9.55 1.95
N GLY A 70 -12.51 -9.81 0.95
CA GLY A 70 -12.90 -9.78 -0.46
C GLY A 70 -12.82 -8.41 -1.13
N GLU A 71 -12.44 -7.36 -0.40
CA GLU A 71 -12.48 -5.97 -0.90
C GLU A 71 -11.58 -5.77 -2.14
N ARG A 72 -10.51 -6.57 -2.29
CA ARG A 72 -9.67 -6.57 -3.50
C ARG A 72 -10.44 -7.03 -4.73
N LEU A 73 -11.28 -8.06 -4.60
CA LEU A 73 -12.09 -8.58 -5.70
C LEU A 73 -13.21 -7.60 -6.06
N GLU A 74 -13.84 -7.00 -5.06
CA GLU A 74 -14.84 -5.95 -5.24
C GLU A 74 -14.23 -4.74 -5.96
N SER A 75 -13.02 -4.31 -5.54
CA SER A 75 -12.26 -3.27 -6.23
C SER A 75 -11.99 -3.61 -7.71
N ILE A 76 -11.62 -4.86 -8.02
CA ILE A 76 -11.40 -5.30 -9.41
C ILE A 76 -12.70 -5.16 -10.23
N GLN A 77 -13.84 -5.58 -9.67
CA GLN A 77 -15.14 -5.44 -10.34
C GLN A 77 -15.47 -3.97 -10.60
N MET A 78 -15.25 -3.09 -9.63
CA MET A 78 -15.48 -1.65 -9.81
C MET A 78 -14.57 -1.04 -10.87
N VAL A 79 -13.33 -1.52 -11.01
CA VAL A 79 -12.42 -1.09 -12.10
C VAL A 79 -12.92 -1.56 -13.47
N ASP A 80 -13.48 -2.77 -13.57
CA ASP A 80 -14.11 -3.25 -14.81
C ASP A 80 -15.35 -2.45 -15.20
N GLU A 81 -16.16 -2.08 -14.21
CA GLU A 81 -17.29 -1.18 -14.42
C GLU A 81 -16.82 0.21 -14.86
N ALA A 82 -15.76 0.75 -14.25
CA ALA A 82 -15.17 2.02 -14.67
C ALA A 82 -14.64 1.96 -16.11
N LEU A 83 -14.01 0.86 -16.53
CA LEU A 83 -13.57 0.65 -17.91
C LEU A 83 -14.75 0.65 -18.89
N THR A 84 -15.86 0.01 -18.51
CA THR A 84 -17.09 -0.04 -19.32
C THR A 84 -17.70 1.36 -19.47
N GLU A 85 -17.82 2.11 -18.37
CA GLU A 85 -18.34 3.48 -18.39
C GLU A 85 -17.43 4.44 -19.17
N ALA A 86 -16.10 4.26 -19.10
CA ALA A 86 -15.14 5.02 -19.89
C ALA A 86 -15.32 4.78 -21.40
N GLN A 87 -15.53 3.53 -21.81
CA GLN A 87 -15.79 3.17 -23.22
C GLN A 87 -17.14 3.71 -23.72
N ALA A 88 -18.13 3.78 -22.84
CA ALA A 88 -19.43 4.37 -23.13
C ALA A 88 -19.42 5.92 -23.13
N GLY A 89 -18.31 6.56 -22.74
CA GLY A 89 -18.21 8.01 -22.62
C GLY A 89 -18.91 8.61 -21.39
N HIS A 90 -19.33 7.77 -20.44
CA HIS A 90 -20.01 8.20 -19.21
C HIS A 90 -18.99 8.59 -18.13
N HIS A 91 -18.34 9.74 -18.32
CA HIS A 91 -17.24 10.18 -17.45
C HIS A 91 -17.62 10.26 -15.96
N GLU A 92 -18.78 10.82 -15.61
CA GLU A 92 -19.20 10.93 -14.21
C GLU A 92 -19.37 9.56 -13.53
N LYS A 93 -19.99 8.60 -14.23
CA LYS A 93 -20.17 7.23 -13.72
C LYS A 93 -18.83 6.52 -13.57
N MET A 94 -17.93 6.68 -14.53
CA MET A 94 -16.56 6.18 -14.44
C MET A 94 -15.88 6.71 -13.16
N ILE A 95 -15.95 8.01 -12.88
CA ILE A 95 -15.38 8.61 -11.67
C ILE A 95 -15.99 8.02 -10.40
N GLN A 96 -17.32 7.83 -10.35
CA GLN A 96 -17.99 7.21 -9.21
C GLN A 96 -17.48 5.79 -8.95
N LYS A 97 -17.29 4.98 -10.01
CA LYS A 97 -16.74 3.63 -9.90
C LYS A 97 -15.29 3.63 -9.44
N ILE A 98 -14.48 4.56 -9.92
CA ILE A 98 -13.10 4.74 -9.45
C ILE A 98 -13.08 5.10 -7.95
N ASP A 99 -13.93 6.02 -7.51
CA ASP A 99 -13.98 6.45 -6.11
C ASP A 99 -14.41 5.32 -5.17
N ALA A 100 -15.38 4.50 -5.60
CA ALA A 100 -15.77 3.31 -4.87
C ALA A 100 -14.61 2.30 -4.77
N ALA A 101 -13.90 2.03 -5.87
CA ALA A 101 -12.75 1.13 -5.88
C ALA A 101 -11.65 1.62 -4.93
N ILE A 102 -11.37 2.93 -4.91
CA ILE A 102 -10.38 3.53 -3.99
C ILE A 102 -10.79 3.32 -2.54
N ALA A 103 -12.07 3.47 -2.21
CA ALA A 103 -12.57 3.26 -0.85
C ALA A 103 -12.38 1.81 -0.40
N ASP A 104 -12.70 0.84 -1.26
CA ASP A 104 -12.54 -0.58 -0.97
C ASP A 104 -11.07 -0.99 -0.84
N ILE A 105 -10.18 -0.42 -1.66
CA ILE A 105 -8.73 -0.64 -1.52
C ILE A 105 -8.24 -0.13 -0.16
N HIS A 106 -8.65 1.08 0.26
CA HIS A 106 -8.30 1.61 1.58
C HIS A 106 -8.84 0.72 2.71
N ASN A 107 -10.09 0.27 2.61
CA ASN A 107 -10.70 -0.65 3.57
C ASN A 107 -9.94 -1.97 3.64
N GLY A 108 -9.64 -2.58 2.49
CA GLY A 108 -8.90 -3.83 2.40
C GLY A 108 -7.49 -3.75 2.98
N MET A 109 -6.81 -2.60 2.82
CA MET A 109 -5.51 -2.35 3.46
C MET A 109 -5.63 -2.18 4.98
N ALA A 110 -6.68 -1.54 5.48
CA ALA A 110 -6.91 -1.37 6.91
C ALA A 110 -7.18 -2.69 7.64
N HIS A 111 -7.85 -3.64 6.97
CA HIS A 111 -8.23 -4.95 7.51
C HIS A 111 -7.23 -6.08 7.22
N ALA A 112 -6.06 -5.76 6.65
CA ALA A 112 -5.05 -6.78 6.36
C ALA A 112 -4.54 -7.45 7.66
N PRO A 113 -4.42 -8.79 7.71
CA PRO A 113 -3.96 -9.51 8.90
C PRO A 113 -2.49 -9.13 9.20
N GLY A 114 -2.32 -8.25 10.18
CA GLY A 114 -1.04 -7.67 10.56
C GLY A 114 -1.11 -6.50 11.56
N ARG A 115 -2.30 -5.90 11.80
CA ARG A 115 -2.52 -4.95 12.89
C ARG A 115 -3.36 -5.58 14.01
N ARG A 116 -2.75 -6.41 14.85
CA ARG A 116 -3.22 -6.69 16.22
C ARG A 116 -2.01 -6.85 17.12
#